data_AF-A0A953NFN0-F1
#
_entry.id   AF-A0A953NFN0-F1
#
_cell.length_a   1.000
_cell.length_b   1.000
_cell.length_c   1.000
_cell.angle_alpha   90.00
_cell.angle_beta   90.00
_cell.angle_gamma   90.00
#
_symmetry.space_group_name_H-M   'P 1'
#
loop_
_entity.id
_entity.type
_entity.pdbx_description
1 polymer ?
#
loop_
_entity_poly.entity_id
_entity_poly.type
_entity_poly.pdbx_seq_one_letter_code
_entity_poly.pdbx_strand_id
1 'polypeptide(L)'
;MNSKIKKIFCGALCSIVLVGSLVTTGIRNTFNVKAESPRKVKNVIMLIGDGMSTEAITLARWYNNGQPLAMDEISVGAVKTYWVDGPITDSAPGGTAYAVGQKTKNKYVGVSKDKKPLATILEAAKLDGKATGLVVTCEVPHATPADFSAHIDSRSNYDAIIKQQVYNGLDVVLGGGKKYSEVYKDELIAKGYDYVTTKQEMLQATSNKIWGMFADVDMAYDIDREKTRAEEPTLAEMTKKAIEVLSKDKDGFFLMVEGSKIDWAAHANDPVG
;
A
#
# COMPACT_ATOMS: atom_id res chain seq x y z
N MET A 1 31.49 -34.68 -63.91
CA MET A 1 32.17 -33.78 -62.95
C MET A 1 32.66 -34.63 -61.77
N ASN A 2 33.97 -34.63 -61.54
CA ASN A 2 34.73 -35.67 -60.83
C ASN A 2 34.47 -35.72 -59.30
N SER A 3 34.39 -36.93 -58.71
CA SER A 3 34.11 -37.15 -57.27
C SER A 3 35.16 -36.56 -56.31
N LYS A 4 36.31 -36.13 -56.85
CA LYS A 4 37.35 -35.39 -56.10
C LYS A 4 36.99 -33.92 -55.84
N ILE A 5 36.09 -33.31 -56.61
CA ILE A 5 35.72 -31.88 -56.46
C ILE A 5 34.73 -31.67 -55.30
N LYS A 6 33.87 -32.66 -55.00
CA LYS A 6 32.93 -32.60 -53.86
C LYS A 6 33.62 -32.68 -52.48
N LYS A 7 34.79 -33.31 -52.37
CA LYS A 7 35.51 -33.45 -51.09
C LYS A 7 36.31 -32.18 -50.70
N ILE A 8 36.75 -31.38 -51.68
CA ILE A 8 37.47 -30.13 -51.42
C ILE A 8 36.51 -29.02 -50.98
N PHE A 9 35.29 -28.99 -51.53
CA PHE A 9 34.27 -28.00 -51.14
C PHE A 9 33.68 -28.22 -49.74
N CYS A 10 33.75 -29.43 -49.19
CA CYS A 10 33.23 -29.75 -47.86
C CYS A 10 34.24 -29.44 -46.73
N GLY A 11 35.55 -29.51 -47.01
CA GLY A 11 36.61 -29.16 -46.05
C GLY A 11 36.86 -27.65 -45.91
N ALA A 12 36.62 -26.87 -46.96
CA ALA A 12 36.79 -25.41 -46.91
C ALA A 12 35.63 -24.68 -46.21
N LEU A 13 34.41 -25.25 -46.22
CA LEU A 13 33.25 -24.65 -45.55
C LEU A 13 33.26 -24.84 -44.02
N CYS A 14 33.81 -25.97 -43.51
CA CYS A 14 33.91 -26.19 -42.06
C CYS A 14 35.01 -25.36 -41.39
N SER A 15 36.01 -24.91 -42.16
CA SER A 15 37.12 -24.11 -41.62
C SER A 15 36.79 -22.61 -41.51
N ILE A 16 35.81 -22.12 -42.27
CA ILE A 16 35.35 -20.71 -42.20
C ILE A 16 34.27 -20.54 -41.12
N VAL A 17 33.50 -21.59 -40.80
CA VAL A 17 32.48 -21.53 -39.73
C VAL A 17 33.10 -21.67 -38.32
N LEU A 18 34.26 -22.32 -38.18
CA LEU A 18 34.94 -22.44 -36.87
C LEU A 18 35.84 -21.25 -36.48
N VAL A 19 36.20 -20.37 -37.42
CA VAL A 19 37.00 -19.16 -37.10
C VAL A 19 36.13 -17.92 -36.90
N GLY A 20 34.88 -17.92 -37.38
CA GLY A 20 33.90 -16.87 -37.11
C GLY A 20 33.26 -16.89 -35.72
N SER A 21 33.55 -17.91 -34.90
CA SER A 21 32.93 -18.13 -33.58
C SER A 21 33.83 -17.79 -32.38
N LEU A 22 35.02 -17.23 -32.59
CA LEU A 22 35.96 -16.89 -31.51
C LEU A 22 36.32 -15.41 -31.34
N VAL A 23 35.70 -14.49 -32.08
CA VAL A 23 35.88 -13.04 -31.88
C VAL A 23 34.53 -12.32 -31.79
N THR A 24 33.68 -12.78 -30.88
CA THR A 24 32.77 -11.89 -30.17
C THR A 24 33.23 -11.85 -28.72
N THR A 25 34.45 -11.35 -28.50
CA THR A 25 34.82 -10.77 -27.21
C THR A 25 33.70 -9.82 -26.83
N GLY A 26 32.90 -10.26 -25.87
CA GLY A 26 31.69 -9.58 -25.45
C GLY A 26 32.03 -8.13 -25.13
N ILE A 27 31.56 -7.23 -25.99
CA ILE A 27 31.16 -5.92 -25.53
C ILE A 27 29.97 -6.20 -24.62
N ARG A 28 30.25 -6.59 -23.38
CA ARG A 28 29.36 -6.29 -22.28
C ARG A 28 29.36 -4.76 -22.27
N ASN A 29 28.40 -4.18 -22.98
CA ASN A 29 27.87 -2.89 -22.55
C ASN A 29 27.29 -3.16 -21.17
N THR A 30 28.16 -3.16 -20.16
CA THR A 30 27.77 -2.82 -18.82
C THR A 30 27.21 -1.42 -18.98
N PHE A 31 25.91 -1.33 -19.15
CA PHE A 31 25.17 -0.17 -18.70
C PHE A 31 25.50 -0.10 -17.21
N ASN A 32 26.58 0.60 -16.90
CA ASN A 32 26.81 1.14 -15.58
C ASN A 32 25.69 2.17 -15.44
N VAL A 33 24.50 1.69 -15.08
CA VAL A 33 23.49 2.51 -14.44
C VAL A 33 24.18 2.97 -13.18
N LYS A 34 24.83 4.13 -13.30
CA LYS A 34 25.37 4.86 -12.18
C LYS A 34 24.13 5.22 -11.39
N ALA A 35 23.83 4.44 -10.36
CA ALA A 35 22.79 4.82 -9.42
C ALA A 35 23.08 6.27 -9.04
N GLU A 36 22.15 7.19 -9.33
CA GLU A 36 22.21 8.51 -8.72
C GLU A 36 22.48 8.28 -7.24
N SER A 37 23.42 9.03 -6.64
CA SER A 37 23.62 8.96 -5.19
C SER A 37 22.23 9.01 -4.55
N PRO A 38 21.86 8.01 -3.73
CA PRO A 38 20.47 7.84 -3.33
C PRO A 38 20.04 9.15 -2.68
N ARG A 39 19.11 9.87 -3.33
CA ARG A 39 18.57 11.10 -2.75
C ARG A 39 18.01 10.71 -1.40
N LYS A 40 18.33 11.49 -0.36
CA LYS A 40 17.81 11.22 0.98
C LYS A 40 16.29 11.33 0.94
N VAL A 41 15.61 10.19 0.99
CA VAL A 41 14.14 10.11 1.03
C VAL A 41 13.69 10.55 2.41
N LYS A 42 12.90 11.62 2.47
CA LYS A 42 12.33 12.12 3.73
C LYS A 42 10.97 11.53 4.02
N ASN A 43 10.15 11.37 2.97
CA ASN A 43 8.74 11.03 3.06
C ASN A 43 8.46 9.78 2.25
N VAL A 44 7.61 8.91 2.79
CA VAL A 44 7.11 7.71 2.11
C VAL A 44 5.60 7.73 2.20
N ILE A 45 4.94 7.60 1.04
CA ILE A 45 3.50 7.41 0.94
C ILE A 45 3.27 6.04 0.31
N MET A 46 2.58 5.15 1.02
CA MET A 46 2.20 3.84 0.54
C MET A 46 0.72 3.84 0.18
N LEU A 47 0.40 3.66 -1.10
CA LEU A 47 -0.96 3.56 -1.61
C LEU A 47 -1.32 2.09 -1.80
N ILE A 48 -2.36 1.61 -1.12
CA ILE A 48 -2.87 0.24 -1.20
C ILE A 48 -4.29 0.28 -1.77
N GLY A 49 -4.53 -0.43 -2.88
CA GLY A 49 -5.89 -0.78 -3.29
C GLY A 49 -6.16 -2.21 -2.85
N ASP A 50 -6.99 -2.42 -1.82
CA ASP A 50 -7.28 -3.79 -1.35
C ASP A 50 -8.01 -4.55 -2.48
N GLY A 51 -7.61 -5.78 -2.77
CA GLY A 51 -8.13 -6.56 -3.89
C GLY A 51 -7.86 -5.99 -5.30
N MET A 52 -7.05 -4.93 -5.45
CA MET A 52 -6.82 -4.26 -6.73
C MET A 52 -5.85 -5.05 -7.63
N SER A 53 -6.41 -5.98 -8.40
CA SER A 53 -5.67 -6.74 -9.40
C SER A 53 -5.45 -5.95 -10.71
N THR A 54 -4.66 -6.51 -11.64
CA THR A 54 -4.50 -5.96 -12.99
C THR A 54 -5.83 -5.86 -13.75
N GLU A 55 -6.76 -6.76 -13.46
CA GLU A 55 -8.10 -6.78 -14.04
C GLU A 55 -8.95 -5.63 -13.49
N ALA A 56 -8.89 -5.35 -12.18
CA ALA A 56 -9.58 -4.21 -11.57
C ALA A 56 -9.11 -2.87 -12.20
N ILE A 57 -7.80 -2.71 -12.40
CA ILE A 57 -7.24 -1.52 -13.06
C ILE A 57 -7.73 -1.41 -14.51
N THR A 58 -7.78 -2.54 -15.22
CA THR A 58 -8.25 -2.58 -16.61
C THR A 58 -9.75 -2.23 -16.71
N LEU A 59 -10.56 -2.72 -15.78
CA LEU A 59 -11.98 -2.36 -15.69
C LEU A 59 -12.16 -0.85 -15.44
N ALA A 60 -11.38 -0.28 -14.51
CA ALA A 60 -11.42 1.15 -14.23
C ALA A 60 -11.06 2.00 -15.46
N ARG A 61 -10.04 1.59 -16.25
CA ARG A 61 -9.73 2.25 -17.54
C ARG A 61 -10.89 2.15 -18.52
N TRP A 62 -11.52 0.98 -18.63
CA TRP A 62 -12.65 0.79 -19.54
C TRP A 62 -13.81 1.73 -19.19
N TYR A 63 -14.14 1.82 -17.90
CA TYR A 63 -15.14 2.77 -17.39
C TYR A 63 -14.72 4.23 -17.67
N ASN A 64 -13.44 4.56 -17.55
CA ASN A 64 -12.88 5.88 -17.84
C ASN A 64 -12.61 6.11 -19.35
N ASN A 65 -13.42 5.53 -20.24
CA ASN A 65 -13.32 5.68 -21.71
C ASN A 65 -11.93 5.37 -22.28
N GLY A 66 -11.21 4.41 -21.68
CA GLY A 66 -9.88 4.00 -22.09
C GLY A 66 -8.76 5.01 -21.80
N GLN A 67 -9.03 6.09 -21.05
CA GLN A 67 -8.02 7.06 -20.67
C GLN A 67 -7.04 6.49 -19.62
N PRO A 68 -5.76 6.91 -19.65
CA PRO A 68 -4.79 6.46 -18.66
C PRO A 68 -5.18 6.91 -17.25
N LEU A 69 -4.84 6.09 -16.26
CA LEU A 69 -5.00 6.39 -14.84
C LEU A 69 -3.69 6.93 -14.28
N ALA A 70 -3.75 7.71 -13.18
CA ALA A 70 -2.55 8.23 -12.52
C ALA A 70 -1.56 7.12 -12.11
N MET A 71 -2.07 5.93 -11.77
CA MET A 71 -1.22 4.78 -11.41
C MET A 71 -0.42 4.20 -12.60
N ASP A 72 -0.85 4.45 -13.83
CA ASP A 72 -0.15 3.96 -15.03
C ASP A 72 1.24 4.62 -15.16
N GLU A 73 1.39 5.85 -14.66
CA GLU A 73 2.64 6.61 -14.69
C GLU A 73 3.71 6.07 -13.72
N ILE A 74 3.29 5.34 -12.68
CA ILE A 74 4.17 4.84 -11.61
C ILE A 74 4.29 3.30 -11.61
N SER A 75 3.77 2.63 -12.64
CA SER A 75 3.84 1.17 -12.75
C SER A 75 5.24 0.70 -13.13
N VAL A 76 5.80 -0.21 -12.33
CA VAL A 76 7.21 -0.65 -12.48
C VAL A 76 7.39 -2.17 -12.49
N GLY A 77 6.44 -2.96 -11.99
CA GLY A 77 6.62 -4.41 -11.89
C GLY A 77 5.52 -5.12 -11.11
N ALA A 78 5.76 -6.40 -10.82
CA ALA A 78 4.84 -7.29 -10.12
C ALA A 78 5.46 -7.85 -8.83
N VAL A 79 4.60 -8.15 -7.84
CA VAL A 79 4.99 -8.71 -6.54
C VAL A 79 4.20 -9.99 -6.25
N LYS A 80 4.83 -10.96 -5.57
CA LYS A 80 4.17 -12.20 -5.13
C LYS A 80 3.58 -12.02 -3.73
N THR A 81 2.29 -12.32 -3.58
CA THR A 81 1.52 -12.00 -2.36
C THR A 81 1.22 -13.20 -1.45
N TYR A 82 1.66 -14.41 -1.79
CA TYR A 82 1.46 -15.63 -0.97
C TYR A 82 1.83 -15.46 0.53
N TRP A 83 1.14 -16.16 1.42
CA TRP A 83 1.42 -16.17 2.87
C TRP A 83 2.23 -17.42 3.29
N VAL A 84 2.44 -17.66 4.59
CA VAL A 84 3.25 -18.80 5.05
C VAL A 84 2.67 -20.15 4.65
N ASP A 85 1.34 -20.31 4.68
CA ASP A 85 0.67 -21.62 4.59
C ASP A 85 0.02 -21.89 3.21
N GLY A 86 0.36 -21.13 2.16
CA GLY A 86 -0.32 -21.27 0.87
C GLY A 86 -0.17 -20.11 -0.13
N PRO A 87 -0.69 -20.28 -1.36
CA PRO A 87 -0.49 -19.32 -2.45
C PRO A 87 -1.41 -18.09 -2.40
N ILE A 88 -2.51 -18.15 -1.64
CA ILE A 88 -3.55 -17.11 -1.55
C ILE A 88 -3.52 -16.52 -0.14
N THR A 89 -3.42 -15.20 -0.04
CA THR A 89 -3.39 -14.46 1.23
C THR A 89 -4.75 -13.82 1.51
N ASP A 90 -5.07 -13.56 2.79
CA ASP A 90 -6.05 -12.53 3.16
C ASP A 90 -5.34 -11.18 3.40
N SER A 91 -6.11 -10.11 3.64
CA SER A 91 -5.56 -8.75 3.84
C SER A 91 -4.53 -8.69 4.98
N ALA A 92 -4.75 -9.37 6.12
CA ALA A 92 -3.88 -9.26 7.31
C ALA A 92 -2.41 -9.73 7.08
N PRO A 93 -2.13 -10.96 6.65
CA PRO A 93 -0.78 -11.40 6.31
C PRO A 93 -0.23 -10.71 5.06
N GLY A 94 -1.09 -10.21 4.16
CA GLY A 94 -0.69 -9.40 3.02
C GLY A 94 -0.13 -8.04 3.45
N GLY A 95 -0.91 -7.29 4.22
CA GLY A 95 -0.54 -6.00 4.80
C GLY A 95 0.61 -6.14 5.80
N THR A 96 0.60 -7.17 6.66
CA THR A 96 1.72 -7.47 7.56
C THR A 96 3.02 -7.66 6.78
N ALA A 97 3.01 -8.39 5.65
CA ALA A 97 4.20 -8.57 4.84
C ALA A 97 4.76 -7.23 4.29
N TYR A 98 3.89 -6.30 3.93
CA TYR A 98 4.29 -4.94 3.54
C TYR A 98 4.79 -4.11 4.73
N ALA A 99 4.13 -4.21 5.87
CA ALA A 99 4.42 -3.41 7.05
C ALA A 99 5.71 -3.85 7.75
N VAL A 100 6.02 -5.15 7.81
CA VAL A 100 7.13 -5.70 8.61
C VAL A 100 8.19 -6.43 7.78
N GLY A 101 7.96 -6.63 6.47
CA GLY A 101 8.89 -7.33 5.58
C GLY A 101 8.98 -8.85 5.80
N GLN A 102 8.05 -9.45 6.55
CA GLN A 102 8.01 -10.89 6.83
C GLN A 102 6.63 -11.48 6.57
N LYS A 103 6.60 -12.68 6.00
CA LYS A 103 5.35 -13.45 5.83
C LYS A 103 4.86 -13.99 7.17
N THR A 104 3.54 -13.99 7.35
CA THR A 104 2.88 -14.56 8.53
C THR A 104 1.68 -15.44 8.16
N LYS A 105 0.90 -15.86 9.15
CA LYS A 105 -0.26 -16.75 9.01
C LYS A 105 -1.56 -15.98 8.77
N ASN A 106 -2.57 -16.72 8.32
CA ASN A 106 -3.94 -16.23 8.16
C ASN A 106 -4.42 -15.42 9.38
N LYS A 107 -5.04 -14.26 9.14
CA LYS A 107 -5.65 -13.40 10.16
C LYS A 107 -4.67 -12.75 11.16
N TYR A 108 -3.35 -12.98 11.06
CA TYR A 108 -2.37 -12.40 11.97
C TYR A 108 -2.02 -10.99 11.52
N VAL A 109 -2.04 -10.05 12.47
CA VAL A 109 -1.81 -8.62 12.27
C VAL A 109 -0.52 -8.24 12.98
N GLY A 110 0.50 -7.81 12.24
CA GLY A 110 1.75 -7.29 12.78
C GLY A 110 2.55 -8.29 13.64
N VAL A 111 2.24 -9.59 13.59
CA VAL A 111 2.92 -10.62 14.37
C VAL A 111 3.54 -11.68 13.46
N SER A 112 4.65 -12.25 13.90
CA SER A 112 5.29 -13.41 13.26
C SER A 112 4.38 -14.65 13.29
N LYS A 113 4.78 -15.70 12.55
CA LYS A 113 4.12 -17.02 12.59
C LYS A 113 4.03 -17.64 14.00
N ASP A 114 4.90 -17.21 14.90
CA ASP A 114 4.98 -17.65 16.31
C ASP A 114 4.27 -16.65 17.25
N LYS A 115 3.43 -15.76 16.70
CA LYS A 115 2.65 -14.73 17.39
C LYS A 115 3.47 -13.67 18.15
N LYS A 116 4.76 -13.56 17.86
CA LYS A 116 5.59 -12.49 18.41
C LYS A 116 5.37 -11.18 17.65
N PRO A 117 5.14 -10.03 18.32
CA PRO A 117 5.10 -8.72 17.67
C PRO A 117 6.34 -8.45 16.81
N LEU A 118 6.15 -7.88 15.64
CA LEU A 118 7.20 -7.48 14.71
C LEU A 118 7.09 -5.98 14.47
N ALA A 119 8.20 -5.25 14.63
CA ALA A 119 8.20 -3.80 14.43
C ALA A 119 7.76 -3.45 13.00
N THR A 120 6.79 -2.55 12.88
CA THR A 120 6.28 -2.10 11.59
C THR A 120 7.14 -0.97 11.02
N ILE A 121 7.04 -0.73 9.71
CA ILE A 121 7.68 0.42 9.05
C ILE A 121 7.15 1.75 9.59
N LEU A 122 5.90 1.78 10.05
CA LEU A 122 5.31 2.95 10.69
C LEU A 122 5.98 3.22 12.05
N GLU A 123 6.14 2.19 12.87
CA GLU A 123 6.84 2.30 14.15
C GLU A 123 8.32 2.67 13.95
N ALA A 124 8.97 2.09 12.93
CA ALA A 124 10.33 2.44 12.56
C ALA A 124 10.45 3.91 12.13
N ALA A 125 9.50 4.42 11.34
CA ALA A 125 9.46 5.83 10.95
C ALA A 125 9.31 6.73 12.18
N LYS A 126 8.42 6.37 13.11
CA LYS A 126 8.23 7.10 14.36
C LYS A 126 9.48 7.09 15.25
N LEU A 127 10.17 5.95 15.37
CA LEU A 127 11.45 5.85 16.09
C LEU A 127 12.55 6.70 15.45
N ASP A 128 12.49 6.92 14.13
CA ASP A 128 13.37 7.85 13.39
C ASP A 128 12.92 9.32 13.49
N GLY A 129 11.96 9.62 14.37
CA GLY A 129 11.47 10.98 14.63
C GLY A 129 10.47 11.50 13.60
N LYS A 130 10.00 10.67 12.67
CA LYS A 130 9.08 11.07 11.61
C LYS A 130 7.62 11.03 12.07
N ALA A 131 6.81 11.93 11.51
CA ALA A 131 5.36 11.87 11.64
C ALA A 131 4.78 10.63 10.94
N THR A 132 3.65 10.14 11.43
CA THR A 132 3.02 8.91 10.93
C THR A 132 1.53 9.05 10.73
N GLY A 133 0.99 8.43 9.68
CA GLY A 133 -0.44 8.49 9.42
C GLY A 133 -1.05 7.30 8.70
N LEU A 134 -2.35 7.13 8.92
CA LEU A 134 -3.23 6.16 8.28
C LEU A 134 -4.42 6.88 7.66
N VAL A 135 -4.75 6.54 6.42
CA VAL A 135 -5.96 7.00 5.73
C VAL A 135 -6.62 5.80 5.06
N VAL A 136 -7.88 5.52 5.36
CA VAL A 136 -8.60 4.36 4.81
C VAL A 136 -10.06 4.70 4.53
N THR A 137 -10.74 3.89 3.70
CA THR A 137 -12.19 4.04 3.45
C THR A 137 -13.06 3.04 4.21
N CYS A 138 -12.47 2.01 4.81
CA CYS A 138 -13.14 1.09 5.73
C CYS A 138 -13.04 1.58 7.19
N GLU A 139 -13.39 0.74 8.16
CA GLU A 139 -13.10 1.01 9.57
C GLU A 139 -11.59 0.97 9.86
N VAL A 140 -11.08 1.94 10.62
CA VAL A 140 -9.65 2.00 11.00
C VAL A 140 -9.09 0.73 11.69
N PRO A 141 -9.84 -0.04 12.51
CA PRO A 141 -9.32 -1.30 13.05
C PRO A 141 -9.37 -2.48 12.06
N HIS A 142 -9.76 -2.28 10.80
CA HIS A 142 -9.69 -3.32 9.77
C HIS A 142 -8.22 -3.76 9.52
N ALA A 143 -8.03 -4.91 8.89
CA ALA A 143 -6.72 -5.56 8.82
C ALA A 143 -5.61 -4.69 8.22
N THR A 144 -5.79 -4.14 7.03
CA THR A 144 -4.75 -3.36 6.35
C THR A 144 -4.22 -2.19 7.17
N PRO A 145 -5.04 -1.28 7.73
CA PRO A 145 -4.52 -0.25 8.65
C PRO A 145 -3.95 -0.84 9.95
N ALA A 146 -4.55 -1.89 10.49
CA ALA A 146 -4.07 -2.55 11.70
C ALA A 146 -2.67 -3.17 11.52
N ASP A 147 -2.35 -3.70 10.34
CA ASP A 147 -1.05 -4.34 10.06
C ASP A 147 0.14 -3.38 10.21
N PHE A 148 -0.10 -2.08 10.06
CA PHE A 148 0.91 -1.04 10.25
C PHE A 148 0.94 -0.49 11.68
N SER A 149 -0.08 -0.75 12.50
CA SER A 149 -0.33 0.02 13.74
C SER A 149 -0.72 -0.81 14.97
N ALA A 150 -0.83 -2.13 14.84
CA ALA A 150 -1.19 -3.04 15.91
C ALA A 150 -0.51 -4.41 15.76
N HIS A 151 -0.47 -5.16 16.86
CA HIS A 151 0.05 -6.53 16.91
C HIS A 151 -0.97 -7.43 17.59
N ILE A 152 -1.58 -8.34 16.83
CA ILE A 152 -2.54 -9.30 17.35
C ILE A 152 -2.63 -10.55 16.47
N ASP A 153 -2.96 -11.70 17.07
CA ASP A 153 -3.08 -12.98 16.36
C ASP A 153 -4.46 -13.20 15.71
N SER A 154 -5.35 -12.21 15.78
CA SER A 154 -6.66 -12.24 15.14
C SER A 154 -7.11 -10.85 14.70
N ARG A 155 -7.20 -10.65 13.38
CA ARG A 155 -7.74 -9.43 12.76
C ARG A 155 -9.16 -9.09 13.19
N SER A 156 -9.92 -10.03 13.76
CA SER A 156 -11.29 -9.79 14.21
C SER A 156 -11.39 -9.13 15.59
N ASN A 157 -10.28 -8.96 16.31
CA ASN A 157 -10.31 -8.34 17.64
C ASN A 157 -10.19 -6.81 17.55
N TYR A 158 -11.25 -6.17 17.06
CA TYR A 158 -11.26 -4.74 16.79
C TYR A 158 -11.07 -3.90 18.05
N ASP A 159 -11.61 -4.31 19.19
CA ASP A 159 -11.45 -3.58 20.46
C ASP A 159 -9.99 -3.50 20.90
N ALA A 160 -9.23 -4.60 20.74
CA ALA A 160 -7.81 -4.60 21.05
C ALA A 160 -6.99 -3.82 20.00
N ILE A 161 -7.36 -3.90 18.73
CA ILE A 161 -6.70 -3.18 17.64
C ILE A 161 -6.88 -1.66 17.79
N ILE A 162 -8.11 -1.19 17.93
CA ILE A 162 -8.39 0.25 18.03
C ILE A 162 -7.75 0.85 19.27
N LYS A 163 -7.71 0.10 20.38
CA LYS A 163 -6.97 0.49 21.57
C LYS A 163 -5.49 0.67 21.25
N GLN A 164 -4.84 -0.31 20.62
CA GLN A 164 -3.44 -0.16 20.21
C GLN A 164 -3.24 1.07 19.32
N GLN A 165 -4.10 1.32 18.34
CA GLN A 165 -4.01 2.48 17.44
C GLN A 165 -4.11 3.82 18.17
N VAL A 166 -5.03 3.95 19.14
CA VAL A 166 -5.18 5.15 19.98
C VAL A 166 -3.92 5.43 20.81
N TYR A 167 -3.27 4.38 21.33
CA TYR A 167 -2.06 4.51 22.14
C TYR A 167 -0.75 4.43 21.34
N ASN A 168 -0.79 4.07 20.05
CA ASN A 168 0.37 4.04 19.16
C ASN A 168 0.92 5.47 18.95
N GLY A 169 0.07 6.49 19.09
CA GLY A 169 0.46 7.91 19.01
C GLY A 169 0.77 8.36 17.58
N LEU A 170 -0.04 7.89 16.63
CA LEU A 170 -0.09 8.32 15.22
C LEU A 170 -0.39 9.81 15.13
N ASP A 171 0.07 10.53 14.12
CA ASP A 171 -0.24 11.96 13.97
C ASP A 171 -1.52 12.18 13.16
N VAL A 172 -1.80 11.28 12.20
CA VAL A 172 -3.01 11.33 11.38
C VAL A 172 -3.70 9.98 11.36
N VAL A 173 -4.99 9.96 11.65
CA VAL A 173 -5.85 8.79 11.45
C VAL A 173 -7.16 9.24 10.83
N LEU A 174 -7.45 8.86 9.59
CA LEU A 174 -8.65 9.29 8.85
C LEU A 174 -9.35 8.07 8.22
N GLY A 175 -10.63 7.88 8.50
CA GLY A 175 -11.42 6.81 7.88
C GLY A 175 -12.78 6.61 8.54
N GLY A 176 -13.34 5.40 8.43
CA GLY A 176 -14.52 4.97 9.17
C GLY A 176 -14.17 4.39 10.55
N GLY A 177 -15.17 3.80 11.21
CA GLY A 177 -14.99 3.04 12.45
C GLY A 177 -15.25 3.86 13.71
N LYS A 178 -16.06 4.93 13.61
CA LYS A 178 -16.48 5.76 14.75
C LYS A 178 -17.03 4.91 15.89
N LYS A 179 -17.81 3.87 15.57
CA LYS A 179 -18.38 2.93 16.56
C LYS A 179 -17.32 2.34 17.50
N TYR A 180 -16.09 2.14 17.03
CA TYR A 180 -15.01 1.52 17.80
C TYR A 180 -14.13 2.54 18.53
N SER A 181 -14.01 3.76 17.99
CA SER A 181 -13.10 4.79 18.51
C SER A 181 -13.77 5.84 19.40
N GLU A 182 -15.11 6.00 19.33
CA GLU A 182 -15.85 7.05 20.06
C GLU A 182 -15.62 6.98 21.58
N VAL A 183 -15.44 5.79 22.15
CA VAL A 183 -15.12 5.60 23.58
C VAL A 183 -13.80 6.24 24.00
N TYR A 184 -12.88 6.50 23.05
CA TYR A 184 -11.59 7.15 23.28
C TYR A 184 -11.58 8.63 22.89
N LYS A 185 -12.72 9.21 22.49
CA LYS A 185 -12.80 10.60 22.00
C LYS A 185 -12.18 11.62 22.96
N ASP A 186 -12.59 11.60 24.23
CA ASP A 186 -12.09 12.54 25.23
C ASP A 186 -10.58 12.35 25.48
N GLU A 187 -10.11 11.10 25.42
CA GLU A 187 -8.69 10.77 25.53
C GLU A 187 -7.89 11.28 24.31
N LEU A 188 -8.41 11.13 23.09
CA LEU A 188 -7.79 11.64 21.87
C LEU A 188 -7.70 13.17 21.92
N ILE A 189 -8.76 13.86 22.34
CA ILE A 189 -8.73 15.32 22.53
C ILE A 189 -7.69 15.70 23.59
N ALA A 190 -7.63 14.99 24.72
CA ALA A 190 -6.63 15.22 25.76
C ALA A 190 -5.18 14.98 25.28
N LYS A 191 -4.98 14.10 24.28
CA LYS A 191 -3.68 13.90 23.61
C LYS A 191 -3.37 14.94 22.51
N GLY A 192 -4.24 15.94 22.32
CA GLY A 192 -4.04 17.06 21.39
C GLY A 192 -4.46 16.79 19.95
N TYR A 193 -5.36 15.83 19.72
CA TYR A 193 -5.94 15.60 18.39
C TYR A 193 -7.14 16.51 18.16
N ASP A 194 -7.26 17.04 16.95
CA ASP A 194 -8.55 17.47 16.44
C ASP A 194 -9.36 16.19 16.11
N TYR A 195 -10.36 15.88 16.94
CA TYR A 195 -11.29 14.78 16.68
C TYR A 195 -12.43 15.29 15.78
N VAL A 196 -12.51 14.79 14.56
CA VAL A 196 -13.44 15.27 13.52
C VAL A 196 -14.30 14.12 12.99
N THR A 197 -15.52 14.44 12.58
CA THR A 197 -16.51 13.45 12.11
C THR A 197 -17.17 13.82 10.79
N THR A 198 -16.91 15.02 10.27
CA THR A 198 -17.39 15.45 8.94
C THR A 198 -16.26 16.00 8.09
N LYS A 199 -16.48 16.04 6.78
CA LYS A 199 -15.61 16.71 5.82
C LYS A 199 -15.30 18.16 6.21
N GLN A 200 -16.31 18.91 6.68
CA GLN A 200 -16.11 20.32 7.03
C GLN A 200 -15.25 20.48 8.29
N GLU A 201 -15.49 19.66 9.31
CA GLU A 201 -14.64 19.64 10.51
C GLU A 201 -13.19 19.27 10.15
N MET A 202 -12.98 18.28 9.28
CA MET A 202 -11.65 17.89 8.81
C MET A 202 -10.93 19.04 8.09
N LEU A 203 -11.64 19.80 7.26
CA LEU A 203 -11.06 20.95 6.56
C LEU A 203 -10.70 22.09 7.51
N GLN A 204 -11.45 22.26 8.60
CA GLN A 204 -11.22 23.30 9.60
C GLN A 204 -10.19 22.92 10.68
N ALA A 205 -9.85 21.63 10.81
CA ALA A 205 -8.84 21.16 11.75
C ALA A 205 -7.48 21.85 11.52
N THR A 206 -6.85 22.33 12.59
CA THR A 206 -5.59 23.10 12.53
C THR A 206 -4.47 22.49 13.36
N SER A 207 -4.80 21.56 14.26
CA SER A 207 -3.83 20.88 15.11
C SER A 207 -2.79 20.13 14.30
N ASN A 208 -1.67 19.79 14.96
CA ASN A 208 -0.62 18.95 14.37
C ASN A 208 -0.98 17.46 14.42
N LYS A 209 -2.12 17.13 15.02
CA LYS A 209 -2.68 15.78 15.07
C LYS A 209 -4.16 15.81 14.76
N ILE A 210 -4.63 14.84 13.99
CA ILE A 210 -6.03 14.74 13.59
C ILE A 210 -6.51 13.29 13.65
N TRP A 211 -7.69 13.10 14.21
CA TRP A 211 -8.37 11.82 14.28
C TRP A 211 -9.78 11.97 13.69
N GLY A 212 -9.95 11.55 12.44
CA GLY A 212 -11.17 11.71 11.66
C GLY A 212 -11.93 10.41 11.48
N MET A 213 -13.15 10.34 12.02
CA MET A 213 -14.04 9.18 11.96
C MET A 213 -15.34 9.55 11.26
N PHE A 214 -15.42 9.29 9.95
CA PHE A 214 -16.47 9.84 9.08
C PHE A 214 -17.69 8.93 8.90
N ALA A 215 -17.61 7.69 9.41
CA ALA A 215 -18.69 6.72 9.37
C ALA A 215 -18.65 5.81 10.61
N ASP A 216 -19.80 5.24 10.99
CA ASP A 216 -19.88 4.29 12.12
C ASP A 216 -19.01 3.05 11.91
N VAL A 217 -18.99 2.51 10.69
CA VAL A 217 -18.19 1.34 10.30
C VAL A 217 -17.34 1.71 9.08
N ASP A 218 -17.85 1.55 7.87
CA ASP A 218 -17.17 1.90 6.64
C ASP A 218 -17.79 3.14 5.99
N MET A 219 -16.98 3.84 5.20
CA MET A 219 -17.41 4.99 4.41
C MET A 219 -18.17 4.53 3.16
N ALA A 220 -18.97 5.41 2.57
CA ALA A 220 -19.69 5.15 1.33
C ALA A 220 -18.72 4.83 0.17
N TYR A 221 -19.19 4.00 -0.77
CA TYR A 221 -18.50 3.81 -2.04
C TYR A 221 -18.38 5.14 -2.79
N ASP A 222 -17.29 5.32 -3.53
CA ASP A 222 -16.93 6.62 -4.13
C ASP A 222 -18.02 7.12 -5.12
N ILE A 223 -18.58 6.21 -5.92
CA ILE A 223 -19.65 6.49 -6.90
C ILE A 223 -20.95 6.98 -6.24
N ASP A 224 -21.27 6.48 -5.04
CA ASP A 224 -22.53 6.75 -4.35
C ASP A 224 -22.44 7.85 -3.30
N ARG A 225 -21.22 8.18 -2.85
CA ARG A 225 -21.00 9.06 -1.69
C ARG A 225 -21.68 10.41 -1.83
N GLU A 226 -21.62 11.05 -3.00
CA GLU A 226 -22.24 12.38 -3.19
C GLU A 226 -23.76 12.36 -2.95
N LYS A 227 -24.42 11.25 -3.28
CA LYS A 227 -25.88 11.11 -3.14
C LYS A 227 -26.29 10.57 -1.76
N THR A 228 -25.47 9.70 -1.18
CA THR A 228 -25.83 8.95 0.02
C THR A 228 -25.24 9.54 1.29
N ARG A 229 -24.03 10.11 1.21
CA ARG A 229 -23.24 10.58 2.37
C ARG A 229 -22.32 11.75 2.00
N ALA A 230 -22.89 12.85 1.52
CA ALA A 230 -22.14 14.02 1.04
C ALA A 230 -21.24 14.69 2.10
N GLU A 231 -21.49 14.43 3.39
CA GLU A 231 -20.64 14.95 4.48
C GLU A 231 -19.37 14.12 4.71
N GLU A 232 -19.26 12.93 4.12
CA GLU A 232 -18.03 12.14 4.15
C GLU A 232 -17.00 12.75 3.17
N PRO A 233 -15.74 12.91 3.58
CA PRO A 233 -14.67 13.34 2.68
C PRO A 233 -14.32 12.22 1.69
N THR A 234 -13.76 12.60 0.54
CA THR A 234 -13.21 11.60 -0.40
C THR A 234 -11.87 11.05 0.10
N LEU A 235 -11.44 9.88 -0.40
CA LEU A 235 -10.10 9.35 -0.11
C LEU A 235 -9.00 10.35 -0.50
N ALA A 236 -9.17 11.07 -1.62
CA ALA A 236 -8.24 12.09 -2.06
C ALA A 236 -8.23 13.31 -1.12
N GLU A 237 -9.39 13.72 -0.59
CA GLU A 237 -9.48 14.82 0.38
C GLU A 237 -8.83 14.46 1.72
N MET A 238 -9.09 13.24 2.22
CA MET A 238 -8.42 12.73 3.43
C MET A 238 -6.90 12.63 3.21
N THR A 239 -6.45 12.10 2.07
CA THR A 239 -5.03 11.99 1.73
C THR A 239 -4.36 13.36 1.67
N LYS A 240 -5.02 14.35 1.05
CA LYS A 240 -4.52 15.72 0.99
C LYS A 240 -4.39 16.33 2.38
N LYS A 241 -5.40 16.16 3.24
CA LYS A 241 -5.33 16.65 4.63
C LYS A 241 -4.23 15.95 5.43
N ALA A 242 -4.07 14.64 5.25
CA ALA A 242 -2.99 13.88 5.89
C ALA A 242 -1.61 14.44 5.51
N ILE A 243 -1.37 14.68 4.22
CA ILE A 243 -0.10 15.26 3.75
C ILE A 243 0.09 16.67 4.32
N GLU A 244 -0.96 17.51 4.36
CA GLU A 244 -0.91 18.85 4.96
C GLU A 244 -0.47 18.81 6.44
N VAL A 245 -0.99 17.88 7.22
CA VAL A 245 -0.64 17.73 8.64
C VAL A 245 0.77 17.13 8.80
N LEU A 246 1.06 16.02 8.12
CA LEU A 246 2.32 15.28 8.27
C LEU A 246 3.54 16.04 7.72
N SER A 247 3.36 16.83 6.65
CA SER A 247 4.45 17.61 6.04
C SER A 247 4.99 18.74 6.90
N LYS A 248 4.32 19.06 8.02
CA LYS A 248 4.82 20.00 9.03
C LYS A 248 6.06 19.47 9.76
N ASP A 249 6.24 18.15 9.78
CA ASP A 249 7.41 17.50 10.37
C ASP A 249 8.65 17.67 9.49
N LYS A 250 9.73 18.19 10.07
CA LYS A 250 10.98 18.49 9.36
C LYS A 250 11.81 17.24 9.07
N ASP A 251 11.63 16.19 9.87
CA ASP A 251 12.29 14.90 9.72
C ASP A 251 11.60 14.03 8.66
N GLY A 252 10.38 14.41 8.28
CA GLY A 252 9.57 13.80 7.23
C GLY A 252 8.48 12.90 7.81
N PHE A 253 7.86 12.07 6.96
CA PHE A 253 6.73 11.25 7.39
C PHE A 253 6.59 9.90 6.67
N PHE A 254 5.87 8.99 7.31
CA PHE A 254 5.31 7.79 6.68
C PHE A 254 3.77 7.88 6.67
N LEU A 255 3.16 7.65 5.51
CA LEU A 255 1.71 7.66 5.35
C LEU A 255 1.27 6.40 4.60
N MET A 256 0.34 5.66 5.17
CA MET A 256 -0.38 4.58 4.47
C MET A 256 -1.78 5.06 4.09
N VAL A 257 -2.14 4.91 2.81
CA VAL A 257 -3.45 5.25 2.26
C VAL A 257 -4.06 3.99 1.63
N GLU A 258 -5.29 3.67 1.99
CA GLU A 258 -6.00 2.51 1.47
C GLU A 258 -7.31 2.89 0.76
N GLY A 259 -7.43 2.47 -0.51
CA GLY A 259 -8.72 2.28 -1.17
C GLY A 259 -9.29 0.92 -0.77
N SER A 260 -9.94 0.86 0.39
CA SER A 260 -10.26 -0.40 1.07
C SER A 260 -11.39 -1.21 0.43
N LYS A 261 -12.27 -0.55 -0.33
CA LYS A 261 -13.54 -1.15 -0.76
C LYS A 261 -13.53 -1.73 -2.19
N ILE A 262 -12.40 -1.69 -2.89
CA ILE A 262 -12.24 -2.39 -4.18
C ILE A 262 -12.42 -3.90 -3.96
N ASP A 263 -11.79 -4.45 -2.91
CA ASP A 263 -11.94 -5.84 -2.46
C ASP A 263 -13.39 -6.21 -2.15
N TRP A 264 -14.11 -5.33 -1.44
CA TRP A 264 -15.49 -5.61 -1.02
C TRP A 264 -16.46 -5.64 -2.19
N ALA A 265 -16.32 -4.71 -3.14
CA ALA A 265 -17.07 -4.72 -4.38
C ALA A 265 -16.78 -6.00 -5.19
N ALA A 266 -15.51 -6.40 -5.27
CA ALA A 266 -15.11 -7.64 -5.93
C ALA A 266 -15.71 -8.88 -5.23
N HIS A 267 -15.70 -8.94 -3.90
CA HIS A 267 -16.32 -10.01 -3.12
C HIS A 267 -17.84 -10.09 -3.32
N ALA A 268 -18.51 -8.94 -3.48
CA ALA A 268 -19.94 -8.86 -3.79
C ALA A 268 -20.26 -9.19 -5.26
N ASN A 269 -19.25 -9.31 -6.13
CA ASN A 269 -19.38 -9.32 -7.58
C ASN A 269 -20.15 -8.09 -8.11
N ASP A 270 -19.91 -6.93 -7.49
CA ASP A 270 -20.53 -5.65 -7.85
C ASP A 270 -19.52 -4.77 -8.61
N PRO A 271 -19.63 -4.64 -9.94
CA PRO A 271 -18.69 -3.84 -10.73
C PRO A 271 -18.92 -2.32 -10.62
N VAL A 272 -20.03 -1.87 -10.01
CA VAL A 272 -20.31 -0.43 -9.83
C VAL A 272 -20.04 0.04 -8.39
N GLY A 273 -19.93 -0.90 -7.44
CA GLY A 273 -19.60 -0.64 -6.04
C GLY A 273 -20.84 -0.52 -5.17
#